data_AF-A0A143X9W3-F1
#
_entry.id   AF-A0A143X9W3-F1
#
_cell.length_a   1.000
_cell.length_b   1.000
_cell.length_c   1.000
_cell.angle_alpha   90.00
_cell.angle_beta   90.00
_cell.angle_gamma   90.00
#
_symmetry.space_group_name_H-M   'P 1'
#
loop_
_entity.id
_entity.type
_entity.pdbx_description
1 polymer ?
#
loop_
_entity_poly.entity_id
_entity_poly.type
_entity_poly.pdbx_seq_one_letter_code
_entity_poly.pdbx_strand_id
1 'polypeptide(L)'
;MDAVLDRQASDQVTVDSVAVSVTYANEGDARVSEQEIRAYIDRGNAQHPNSTVTGLALEVDGEDVGIRYELAPVPFDRIRRITGYLVGTMDRWNDAKAAEEADRVKHGVTREDRAFTCANGC
;
A
#
# COMPACT_ATOMS: atom_id res chain seq x y z
N MET A 1 2.91 -27.83 33.70
CA MET A 1 3.35 -27.18 32.45
C MET A 1 2.47 -25.95 32.33
N ASP A 2 2.83 -24.90 33.07
CA ASP A 2 2.03 -23.68 33.12
C ASP A 2 2.24 -22.88 31.84
N ALA A 3 1.16 -22.74 31.08
CA ALA A 3 1.09 -21.80 29.97
C ALA A 3 1.07 -20.39 30.56
N VAL A 4 2.25 -19.76 30.61
CA VAL A 4 2.35 -18.34 30.90
C VAL A 4 1.71 -17.63 29.71
N LEU A 5 0.49 -17.12 29.90
CA LEU A 5 -0.13 -16.16 28.99
C LEU A 5 0.73 -14.90 29.06
N ASP A 6 1.71 -14.82 28.17
CA ASP A 6 2.51 -13.62 27.97
C ASP A 6 1.54 -12.49 27.60
N ARG A 7 1.40 -11.51 28.50
CA ARG A 7 0.60 -10.32 28.22
C ARG A 7 1.48 -9.41 27.37
N GLN A 8 1.38 -9.57 26.06
CA GLN A 8 2.04 -8.67 25.13
C GLN A 8 1.61 -7.23 25.43
N ALA A 9 2.54 -6.41 25.91
CA ALA A 9 2.31 -4.98 26.01
C ALA A 9 2.27 -4.42 24.59
N SER A 10 1.31 -3.54 24.30
CA SER A 10 1.22 -2.87 23.01
C SER A 10 0.92 -1.39 23.18
N ASP A 11 1.66 -0.58 22.44
CA ASP A 11 1.47 0.87 22.39
C ASP A 11 0.97 1.24 20.98
N GLN A 12 -0.02 2.12 20.91
CA GLN A 12 -0.49 2.73 19.67
C GLN A 12 -0.28 4.23 19.73
N VAL A 13 0.49 4.75 18.79
CA VAL A 13 0.87 6.17 18.73
C VAL A 13 0.73 6.65 17.30
N THR A 14 0.42 7.92 17.12
CA THR A 14 0.50 8.59 15.81
C THR A 14 1.65 9.57 15.86
N VAL A 15 2.62 9.41 14.96
CA VAL A 15 3.78 10.31 14.84
C VAL A 15 3.83 10.82 13.40
N ASP A 16 3.83 12.13 13.22
CA ASP A 16 3.90 12.78 11.91
C ASP A 16 2.85 12.27 10.90
N SER A 17 1.62 12.03 11.39
CA SER A 17 0.49 11.46 10.63
C SER A 17 0.66 10.02 10.15
N VAL A 18 1.68 9.31 10.64
CA VAL A 18 1.89 7.87 10.43
C VAL A 18 1.28 7.10 11.60
N ALA A 19 0.50 6.07 11.31
CA ALA A 19 -0.04 5.17 12.34
C ALA A 19 1.05 4.21 12.82
N VAL A 20 1.40 4.25 14.10
CA VAL A 20 2.46 3.42 14.68
C VAL A 20 1.89 2.45 15.70
N SER A 21 2.21 1.17 15.53
CA SER A 21 1.95 0.14 16.53
C SER A 21 3.28 -0.45 17.00
N VAL A 22 3.45 -0.54 18.32
CA VAL A 22 4.63 -1.17 18.93
C VAL A 22 4.14 -2.31 19.80
N THR A 23 4.64 -3.51 19.54
CA THR A 23 4.36 -4.71 20.33
C THR A 23 5.65 -5.14 21.01
N TYR A 24 5.58 -5.41 22.31
CA TYR A 24 6.71 -5.88 23.11
C TYR A 24 6.53 -7.36 23.42
N ALA A 25 7.57 -8.16 23.19
CA ALA A 25 7.58 -9.59 23.45
C ALA A 25 7.67 -9.92 24.94
N ASN A 26 8.26 -9.03 25.76
CA ASN A 26 8.41 -9.22 27.19
C ASN A 26 8.04 -7.95 27.97
N GLU A 27 7.52 -8.09 29.21
CA GLU A 27 7.14 -6.95 30.06
C GLU A 27 8.31 -6.00 30.39
N GLY A 28 9.56 -6.49 30.31
CA GLY A 28 10.78 -5.73 30.62
C GLY A 28 11.48 -5.08 29.42
N ASP A 29 10.94 -5.23 28.22
CA ASP A 29 11.57 -4.67 27.01
C ASP A 29 11.64 -3.14 27.05
N ALA A 30 12.72 -2.60 26.48
CA ALA A 30 12.95 -1.17 26.44
C ALA A 30 11.87 -0.47 25.59
N ARG A 31 11.30 0.61 26.14
CA ARG A 31 10.28 1.39 25.44
C ARG A 31 10.88 2.18 24.30
N VAL A 32 10.24 2.09 23.14
CA VAL A 32 10.65 2.82 21.94
C VAL A 32 10.28 4.29 22.11
N SER A 33 11.26 5.18 21.97
CA SER A 33 11.03 6.62 22.09
C SER A 33 10.42 7.21 20.82
N GLU A 34 9.74 8.35 20.92
CA GLU A 34 9.21 9.05 19.74
C GLU A 34 10.32 9.45 18.74
N GLN A 35 11.50 9.83 19.24
CA GLN A 35 12.64 10.18 18.40
C GLN A 35 13.12 8.99 17.56
N GLU A 36 13.12 7.80 18.16
CA GLU A 36 13.47 6.56 17.49
C GLU A 36 12.39 6.13 16.48
N ILE A 37 11.12 6.26 16.84
CA ILE A 37 9.99 6.07 15.91
C ILE A 37 10.15 6.97 14.68
N ARG A 38 10.43 8.26 14.89
CA ARG A 38 10.66 9.22 13.79
C ARG A 38 11.84 8.80 12.92
N ALA A 39 12.94 8.34 13.53
CA ALA A 39 14.09 7.82 12.78
C ALA A 39 13.73 6.58 11.94
N TYR A 40 12.88 5.68 12.43
CA TYR A 40 12.40 4.55 11.65
C TYR A 40 11.49 4.95 10.49
N ILE A 41 10.64 5.96 10.68
CA ILE A 41 9.81 6.54 9.62
C ILE A 41 10.70 7.16 8.53
N ASP A 42 11.68 7.97 8.93
CA ASP A 42 12.64 8.60 8.01
C ASP A 42 13.42 7.55 7.21
N ARG A 43 13.89 6.48 7.88
CA ARG A 43 14.55 5.34 7.23
C ARG A 43 13.61 4.64 6.25
N GLY A 44 12.32 4.50 6.58
CA GLY A 44 11.32 3.91 5.69
C GLY A 44 11.10 4.75 4.43
N ASN A 45 10.93 6.05 4.58
CA ASN A 45 10.80 6.99 3.45
C ASN A 45 12.05 7.02 2.57
N ALA A 46 13.25 6.97 3.16
CA ALA A 46 14.50 6.92 2.41
C ALA A 46 14.66 5.62 1.60
N GLN A 47 14.18 4.49 2.11
CA GLN A 47 14.22 3.20 1.41
C GLN A 47 13.15 3.08 0.31
N HIS A 48 12.08 3.88 0.39
CA HIS A 48 10.95 3.83 -0.54
C HIS A 48 10.71 5.20 -1.20
N PRO A 49 11.62 5.70 -2.07
CA PRO A 49 11.56 7.06 -2.61
C PRO A 49 10.32 7.35 -3.49
N ASN A 50 9.64 6.31 -3.98
CA ASN A 50 8.46 6.43 -4.83
C ASN A 50 7.13 6.30 -4.06
N SER A 51 7.19 6.15 -2.74
CA SER A 51 6.01 6.05 -1.87
C SER A 51 6.27 6.78 -0.55
N THR A 52 5.25 6.88 0.29
CA THR A 52 5.35 7.47 1.62
C THR A 52 4.91 6.44 2.64
N VAL A 53 5.62 6.33 3.75
CA VAL A 53 5.21 5.48 4.87
C VAL A 53 3.93 6.03 5.49
N THR A 54 2.87 5.23 5.52
CA THR A 54 1.57 5.55 6.15
C THR A 54 1.36 4.81 7.46
N GLY A 55 2.03 3.68 7.64
CA GLY A 55 2.00 2.89 8.87
C GLY A 55 3.36 2.28 9.20
N LEU A 56 3.62 2.12 10.49
CA LEU A 56 4.83 1.51 11.03
C LEU A 56 4.44 0.53 12.14
N ALA A 57 4.76 -0.75 11.96
CA ALA A 57 4.64 -1.75 13.01
C ALA A 57 6.03 -2.17 13.49
N LEU A 58 6.25 -2.06 14.81
CA LEU A 58 7.47 -2.44 15.50
C LEU A 58 7.17 -3.64 16.40
N GLU A 59 8.00 -4.67 16.31
CA GLU A 59 7.96 -5.88 17.13
C GLU A 59 9.28 -5.94 17.90
N VAL A 60 9.26 -5.55 19.17
CA VAL A 60 10.44 -5.45 20.03
C VAL A 60 10.60 -6.77 20.80
N ASP A 61 11.79 -7.36 20.71
CA ASP A 61 12.20 -8.54 21.48
C ASP A 61 13.63 -8.33 22.01
N GLY A 62 13.73 -7.83 23.25
CA GLY A 62 15.00 -7.49 23.86
C GLY A 62 15.79 -6.44 23.06
N GLU A 63 16.87 -6.87 22.39
CA GLU A 63 17.74 -6.01 21.58
C GLU A 63 17.34 -5.99 20.08
N ASP A 64 16.49 -6.92 19.66
CA ASP A 64 16.04 -7.04 18.28
C ASP A 64 14.71 -6.30 18.06
N VAL A 65 14.60 -5.61 16.92
CA VAL A 65 13.38 -4.90 16.51
C VAL A 65 12.97 -5.32 15.12
N GLY A 66 11.87 -6.06 15.03
CA GLY A 66 11.17 -6.34 13.78
C GLY A 66 10.46 -5.08 13.28
N ILE A 67 10.69 -4.71 12.02
CA ILE A 67 10.16 -3.47 11.44
C ILE A 67 9.34 -3.80 10.19
N ARG A 68 8.07 -3.38 10.18
CA ARG A 68 7.17 -3.51 9.03
C ARG A 68 6.63 -2.14 8.64
N TYR A 69 6.82 -1.77 7.38
CA TYR A 69 6.29 -0.53 6.81
C TYR A 69 5.01 -0.79 6.02
N GLU A 70 4.01 0.04 6.22
CA GLU A 70 2.87 0.18 5.33
C GLU A 70 3.09 1.42 4.46
N LEU A 71 3.01 1.23 3.15
CA LEU A 71 3.34 2.26 2.16
C LEU A 71 2.07 2.75 1.47
N ALA A 72 2.03 4.04 1.18
CA ALA A 72 0.99 4.64 0.36
C ALA A 72 0.92 3.96 -1.01
N PRO A 73 -0.30 3.69 -1.54
CA PRO A 73 -0.45 3.18 -2.89
C PRO A 73 0.20 4.12 -3.91
N VAL A 74 1.10 3.58 -4.73
CA VAL A 74 1.75 4.35 -5.80
C VAL A 74 0.87 4.26 -7.05
N PRO A 75 0.53 5.39 -7.70
CA PRO A 75 -0.21 5.36 -8.96
C PRO A 75 0.62 4.66 -10.03
N PHE A 76 -0.05 3.87 -10.88
CA PHE A 76 0.58 3.21 -12.01
C PHE A 76 -0.07 3.64 -13.31
N ASP A 77 0.75 3.85 -14.34
CA ASP A 77 0.28 4.13 -15.68
C ASP A 77 -0.05 2.84 -16.43
N ARG A 78 -1.19 2.83 -17.11
CA ARG A 78 -1.60 1.71 -17.97
C ARG A 78 -1.13 1.95 -19.40
N ILE A 79 -0.07 1.26 -19.80
CA ILE A 79 0.41 1.24 -21.18
C ILE A 79 -0.53 0.37 -22.03
N ARG A 80 -0.95 0.88 -23.20
CA ARG A 80 -1.85 0.18 -24.12
C ARG A 80 -1.16 -0.05 -25.46
N ARG A 81 -1.45 -1.19 -26.11
CA ARG A 81 -1.05 -1.44 -27.49
C ARG A 81 -2.20 -1.19 -28.44
N ILE A 82 -2.05 -0.21 -29.33
CA ILE A 82 -2.95 0.02 -30.46
C ILE A 82 -2.14 0.02 -31.74
N THR A 83 -2.55 -0.83 -32.69
CA THR A 83 -1.88 -1.01 -33.98
C THR A 83 -0.36 -1.23 -33.89
N GLY A 84 0.06 -2.15 -33.02
CA GLY A 84 1.46 -2.62 -32.97
C GLY A 84 2.43 -1.82 -32.09
N TYR A 85 2.06 -0.61 -31.63
CA TYR A 85 2.94 0.24 -30.82
C TYR A 85 2.49 0.30 -29.35
N LEU A 86 3.46 0.30 -28.43
CA LEU A 86 3.23 0.57 -27.00
C LEU A 86 3.06 2.09 -26.83
N VAL A 87 1.85 2.52 -26.48
CA VAL A 87 1.56 3.93 -26.19
C VAL A 87 1.19 4.04 -24.71
N GLY A 88 1.75 5.04 -24.01
CA GLY A 88 1.54 5.29 -22.58
C GLY A 88 0.11 5.73 -22.26
N THR A 89 -0.06 6.96 -21.77
CA THR A 89 -1.38 7.53 -21.48
C THR A 89 -2.17 7.85 -22.78
N MET A 90 -3.48 8.04 -22.65
CA MET A 90 -4.37 8.39 -23.78
C MET A 90 -4.30 9.87 -24.18
N ASP A 91 -3.54 10.71 -23.45
CA ASP A 91 -3.55 12.16 -23.60
C ASP A 91 -3.10 12.66 -24.98
N ARG A 92 -2.41 11.80 -25.75
CA ARG A 92 -1.91 12.12 -27.10
C ARG A 92 -2.66 11.42 -28.23
N TRP A 93 -3.77 10.75 -27.93
CA TRP A 93 -4.49 9.97 -28.93
C TRP A 93 -5.40 10.88 -29.75
N ASN A 94 -5.55 10.54 -31.03
CA ASN A 94 -6.61 11.14 -31.83
C ASN A 94 -7.96 10.49 -31.51
N ASP A 95 -9.05 11.18 -31.85
CA ASP A 95 -10.41 10.74 -31.53
C ASP A 95 -10.73 9.35 -32.10
N ALA A 96 -10.22 9.05 -33.30
CA ALA A 96 -10.43 7.76 -33.95
C ALA A 96 -9.83 6.59 -33.15
N LYS A 97 -8.64 6.75 -32.56
CA LYS A 97 -7.97 5.71 -31.77
C LYS A 97 -8.55 5.59 -30.37
N ALA A 98 -9.03 6.70 -29.79
CA ALA A 98 -9.77 6.67 -28.54
C ALA A 98 -11.09 5.89 -28.69
N ALA A 99 -11.82 6.12 -29.78
CA ALA A 99 -13.03 5.36 -30.11
C ALA A 99 -12.74 3.86 -30.33
N GLU A 100 -11.68 3.52 -31.08
CA GLU A 100 -11.28 2.12 -31.30
C GLU A 100 -10.98 1.36 -29.99
N GLU A 101 -10.37 2.00 -28.98
CA GLU A 101 -10.17 1.37 -27.68
C GLU A 101 -11.45 1.24 -26.86
N ALA A 102 -12.37 2.21 -26.97
CA ALA A 102 -13.67 2.13 -26.30
C ALA A 102 -14.47 0.93 -26.78
N ASP A 103 -14.37 0.58 -28.07
CA ASP A 103 -15.05 -0.58 -28.67
C ASP A 103 -14.42 -1.94 -28.29
N ARG A 104 -13.28 -1.96 -27.59
CA ARG A 104 -12.61 -3.23 -27.24
C ARG A 104 -13.33 -3.99 -26.14
N VAL A 105 -13.74 -5.21 -26.46
CA VAL A 105 -14.32 -6.16 -25.52
C VAL A 105 -13.26 -6.74 -24.58
N LYS A 106 -13.51 -6.69 -23.27
CA LYS A 106 -12.65 -7.32 -22.26
C LYS A 106 -13.04 -8.80 -22.10
N HIS A 107 -12.08 -9.71 -22.27
CA HIS A 107 -12.29 -11.14 -22.03
C HIS A 107 -11.98 -11.48 -20.58
N GLY A 108 -12.75 -12.39 -19.97
CA GLY A 108 -12.49 -12.89 -18.60
C GLY A 108 -13.21 -12.16 -17.47
N VAL A 109 -14.01 -11.12 -17.76
CA VAL A 109 -14.99 -10.58 -16.79
C VAL A 109 -16.18 -11.52 -16.71
N THR A 110 -16.55 -11.96 -15.50
CA THR A 110 -17.74 -12.78 -15.26
C THR A 110 -18.99 -11.99 -15.64
N ARG A 111 -20.08 -12.70 -15.96
CA ARG A 111 -21.30 -12.12 -16.54
C ARG A 111 -21.97 -11.06 -15.64
N GLU A 112 -21.70 -11.11 -14.34
CA GLU A 112 -22.23 -10.19 -13.33
C GLU A 112 -21.64 -8.77 -13.45
N ASP A 113 -20.39 -8.63 -13.93
CA ASP A 113 -19.75 -7.32 -14.14
C ASP A 113 -20.25 -6.59 -15.41
N ARG A 114 -20.89 -7.31 -16.34
CA ARG A 114 -21.43 -6.72 -17.60
C ARG A 114 -22.80 -6.06 -17.41
N ALA A 115 -23.44 -6.21 -16.25
CA ALA A 115 -24.79 -5.70 -16.02
C ALA A 115 -24.87 -4.17 -15.92
N PHE A 116 -23.76 -3.47 -15.65
CA PHE A 116 -23.74 -2.01 -15.47
C PHE A 116 -23.57 -1.20 -16.76
N THR A 117 -23.21 -1.80 -17.89
CA THR A 117 -22.93 -1.06 -19.13
C THR A 117 -24.07 -1.05 -20.15
N CYS A 118 -25.15 -1.82 -19.94
CA CYS A 118 -26.28 -1.86 -20.87
C CYS A 118 -27.53 -1.09 -20.41
N ALA A 119 -27.49 -0.40 -19.25
CA ALA A 119 -28.67 0.28 -18.71
C ALA A 119 -28.78 1.77 -19.08
N ASN A 120 -27.73 2.39 -19.66
CA ASN A 120 -27.76 3.80 -20.07
C ASN A 120 -27.56 3.93 -21.59
N GLY A 121 -28.62 3.59 -22.32
CA GLY A 121 -29.02 4.20 -23.61
C GLY A 121 -27.98 4.31 -24.72
N CYS A 122 -27.88 3.27 -25.55
CA CYS A 122 -28.07 3.29 -27.01
C CYS A 122 -27.95 1.86 -27.56
#